data_AF-A0A7C5X569-F1
#
_entry.id   AF-A0A7C5X569-F1
#
_cell.length_a   1.000
_cell.length_b   1.000
_cell.length_c   1.000
_cell.angle_alpha   90.00
_cell.angle_beta   90.00
_cell.angle_gamma   90.00
#
_symmetry.space_group_name_H-M   'P 1'
#
loop_
_entity.id
_entity.type
_entity.pdbx_description
1 polymer ?
#
loop_
_entity_poly.entity_id
_entity_poly.type
_entity_poly.pdbx_seq_one_letter_code
_entity_poly.pdbx_strand_id
1 'polypeptide(L)'
;MRKLNEILPELGRIFTYDLERFEDLWLTQFDSLVDYTMAFEKLIYVVGIGKPEVERRAVEILEEFIASRQKPYEEWKSSNWLVHELGRVIGEELNKTYAKLQDLMPQLIRRMSEDSRYMEVFLPFDEIVSDYSHIMNYIVEIFSYPDTEAVSEALEALEAFLQGKETREGLKYKLGRIVSKFNDYFKEG
;
A
#
# COMPACT_ATOMS: atom_id res chain seq x y z
N MET A 1 11.87 5.08 23.36
CA MET A 1 11.46 5.43 21.98
C MET A 1 9.97 5.64 21.99
N ARG A 2 9.50 6.79 21.48
CA ARG A 2 8.06 7.09 21.48
C ARG A 2 7.34 6.17 20.51
N LYS A 3 6.06 5.92 20.76
CA LYS A 3 5.18 5.21 19.80
C LYS A 3 4.59 6.18 18.79
N LEU A 4 4.10 5.66 17.66
CA LEU A 4 3.54 6.51 16.62
C LEU A 4 2.39 7.38 17.14
N ASN A 5 1.47 6.80 17.91
CA ASN A 5 0.34 7.50 18.53
C ASN A 5 0.75 8.62 19.51
N GLU A 6 1.95 8.56 20.08
CA GLU A 6 2.48 9.60 20.96
C GLU A 6 3.05 10.79 20.16
N ILE A 7 3.48 10.58 18.93
CA ILE A 7 4.11 11.60 18.06
C ILE A 7 3.10 12.32 17.17
N LEU A 8 2.06 11.61 16.69
CA LEU A 8 1.07 12.16 15.76
C LEU A 8 0.46 13.50 16.20
N PRO A 9 0.13 13.74 17.50
CA PRO A 9 -0.40 15.04 17.92
C PRO A 9 0.58 16.20 17.71
N GLU A 10 1.89 15.95 17.84
CA GLU A 10 2.92 16.95 17.65
C GLU A 10 3.13 17.27 16.17
N LEU A 11 3.11 16.23 15.32
CA LEU A 11 3.09 16.39 13.86
C LEU A 11 1.89 17.22 13.41
N GLY A 12 0.70 16.96 13.96
CA GLY A 12 -0.52 17.72 13.65
C GLY A 12 -0.39 19.20 13.99
N ARG A 13 0.24 19.55 15.12
CA ARG A 13 0.50 20.95 15.49
C ARG A 13 1.45 21.65 14.52
N ILE A 14 2.50 20.95 14.08
CA ILE A 14 3.46 21.48 13.10
C ILE A 14 2.78 21.71 11.75
N PHE A 15 1.93 20.77 11.32
CA PHE A 15 1.13 20.93 10.11
C PHE A 15 0.28 22.21 10.15
N THR A 16 -0.49 22.44 11.21
CA THR A 16 -1.30 23.66 11.36
C THR A 16 -0.42 24.91 11.36
N TYR A 17 0.68 24.89 12.10
CA TYR A 17 1.62 26.00 12.15
C TYR A 17 2.24 26.32 10.79
N ASP A 18 2.65 25.31 10.03
CA ASP A 18 3.24 25.50 8.69
C ASP A 18 2.19 26.11 7.73
N LEU A 19 0.93 25.67 7.79
CA LEU A 19 -0.14 26.26 6.97
C LEU A 19 -0.43 27.72 7.30
N GLU A 20 -0.46 28.08 8.60
CA GLU A 20 -0.64 29.46 9.04
C GLU A 20 0.55 30.34 8.65
N ARG A 21 1.78 29.82 8.80
CA ARG A 21 3.01 30.55 8.45
C ARG A 21 3.09 30.95 6.98
N PHE A 22 2.54 30.13 6.09
CA PHE A 22 2.58 30.35 4.64
C PHE A 22 1.25 30.86 4.08
N GLU A 23 0.36 31.41 4.90
CA GLU A 23 -0.96 31.89 4.47
C GLU A 23 -0.90 32.85 3.28
N ASP A 24 0.09 33.75 3.25
CA ASP A 24 0.29 34.71 2.16
C ASP A 24 1.00 34.14 0.93
N LEU A 25 1.48 32.89 1.01
CA LEU A 25 2.21 32.19 -0.05
C LEU A 25 1.39 31.00 -0.56
N TRP A 26 0.28 31.30 -1.26
CA TRP A 26 -0.69 30.30 -1.73
C TRP A 26 -0.07 29.02 -2.31
N LEU A 27 0.91 29.13 -3.21
CA LEU A 27 1.56 27.95 -3.81
C LEU A 27 2.29 27.11 -2.76
N THR A 28 3.05 27.76 -1.87
CA THR A 28 3.76 27.08 -0.77
C THR A 28 2.79 26.47 0.25
N GLN A 29 1.68 27.14 0.54
CA GLN A 29 0.64 26.64 1.44
C GLN A 29 -0.07 25.42 0.84
N PHE A 30 -0.41 25.48 -0.45
CA PHE A 30 -1.04 24.38 -1.17
C PHE A 30 -0.11 23.16 -1.27
N ASP A 31 1.16 23.37 -1.64
CA ASP A 31 2.16 22.30 -1.69
C ASP A 31 2.33 21.64 -0.30
N SER A 32 2.41 22.44 0.76
CA SER A 32 2.49 21.93 2.13
C SER A 32 1.27 21.09 2.50
N LEU A 33 0.06 21.55 2.16
CA LEU A 33 -1.18 20.82 2.40
C LEU A 33 -1.18 19.46 1.68
N VAL A 34 -0.78 19.43 0.41
CA VAL A 34 -0.69 18.21 -0.39
C VAL A 34 0.30 17.24 0.23
N ASP A 35 1.51 17.72 0.54
CA ASP A 35 2.55 16.88 1.13
C ASP A 35 2.13 16.29 2.48
N TYR A 36 1.54 17.10 3.37
CA TYR A 36 1.07 16.60 4.66
C TYR A 36 -0.05 15.57 4.51
N THR A 37 -0.98 15.78 3.56
CA THR A 37 -2.01 14.77 3.23
C THR A 37 -1.36 13.45 2.84
N MET A 38 -0.38 13.48 1.93
CA MET A 38 0.36 12.29 1.51
C MET A 38 1.17 11.66 2.65
N ALA A 39 1.73 12.46 3.56
CA ALA A 39 2.44 11.95 4.73
C ALA A 39 1.48 11.22 5.67
N PHE A 40 0.30 11.77 5.95
CA PHE A 40 -0.72 11.10 6.77
C PHE A 40 -1.23 9.81 6.14
N GLU A 41 -1.49 9.80 4.82
CA GLU A 41 -1.80 8.57 4.10
C GLU A 41 -0.73 7.51 4.33
N LYS A 42 0.55 7.85 4.16
CA LYS A 42 1.67 6.93 4.39
C LYS A 42 1.75 6.44 5.84
N LEU A 43 1.40 7.27 6.82
CA LEU A 43 1.36 6.84 8.21
C LEU A 43 0.21 5.83 8.46
N ILE A 44 -0.92 5.98 7.78
CA ILE A 44 -1.98 4.94 7.77
C ILE A 44 -1.43 3.63 7.19
N TYR A 45 -0.66 3.69 6.09
CA TYR A 45 0.02 2.50 5.55
C TYR A 45 0.99 1.86 6.55
N VAL A 46 1.79 2.66 7.27
CA VAL A 46 2.70 2.15 8.31
C VAL A 46 1.94 1.39 9.39
N VAL A 47 0.82 1.95 9.87
CA VAL A 47 -0.06 1.28 10.84
C VAL A 47 -0.63 -0.02 10.25
N GLY A 48 -1.10 0.03 9.00
CA GLY A 48 -1.66 -1.13 8.30
C GLY A 48 -0.67 -2.28 8.09
N ILE A 49 0.62 -1.97 7.86
CA ILE A 49 1.68 -2.99 7.76
C ILE A 49 1.80 -3.79 9.08
N GLY A 50 1.58 -3.15 10.23
CA GLY A 50 1.58 -3.81 11.54
C GLY A 50 2.94 -4.38 11.98
N LYS A 51 4.04 -4.06 11.28
CA LYS A 51 5.39 -4.56 11.61
C LYS A 51 6.11 -3.58 12.55
N PRO A 52 6.57 -4.03 13.74
CA PRO A 52 7.24 -3.15 14.71
C PRO A 52 8.46 -2.40 14.16
N GLU A 53 9.22 -3.03 13.27
CA GLU A 53 10.40 -2.41 12.65
C GLU A 53 10.04 -1.27 11.68
N VAL A 54 8.92 -1.40 10.97
CA VAL A 54 8.43 -0.35 10.06
C VAL A 54 7.90 0.84 10.86
N GLU A 55 7.12 0.58 11.92
CA GLU A 55 6.66 1.61 12.85
C GLU A 55 7.86 2.34 13.49
N ARG A 56 8.86 1.58 13.98
CA ARG A 56 10.08 2.13 14.58
C ARG A 56 10.79 3.12 13.66
N ARG A 57 11.00 2.74 12.40
CA ARG A 57 11.67 3.60 11.41
C ARG A 57 10.84 4.82 11.03
N ALA A 58 9.52 4.66 10.93
CA ALA A 58 8.62 5.80 10.70
C ALA A 58 8.67 6.80 11.87
N VAL A 59 8.71 6.30 13.10
CA VAL A 59 8.90 7.11 14.31
C VAL A 59 10.22 7.89 14.25
N GLU A 60 11.34 7.25 13.89
CA GLU A 60 12.64 7.92 13.75
C GLU A 60 12.60 9.08 12.74
N ILE A 61 11.94 8.87 11.60
CA ILE A 61 11.75 9.89 10.56
C ILE A 61 10.92 11.06 11.09
N LEU A 62 9.84 10.78 11.82
CA LEU A 62 8.99 11.82 12.41
C LEU A 62 9.73 12.61 13.49
N GLU A 63 10.49 11.93 14.36
CA GLU A 63 11.32 12.61 15.37
C GLU A 63 12.36 13.52 14.71
N GLU A 64 12.99 13.08 13.62
CA GLU A 64 13.94 13.89 12.87
C GLU A 64 13.28 15.11 12.20
N PHE A 65 12.08 14.91 11.62
CA PHE A 65 11.28 15.99 11.05
C PHE A 65 10.91 17.04 12.10
N ILE A 66 10.38 16.61 13.23
CA ILE A 66 9.96 17.46 14.35
C ILE A 66 11.18 18.21 14.91
N ALA A 67 12.29 17.53 15.14
CA ALA A 67 13.51 18.14 15.63
C ALA A 67 14.04 19.23 14.68
N SER A 68 13.81 19.10 13.37
CA SER A 68 14.19 20.13 12.40
C SER A 68 13.49 21.48 12.65
N ARG A 69 12.29 21.50 13.26
CA ARG A 69 11.56 22.73 13.59
C ARG A 69 12.18 23.52 14.74
N GLN A 70 13.12 22.94 15.48
CA GLN A 70 13.91 23.64 16.50
C GLN A 70 15.13 24.38 15.91
N LYS A 71 15.38 24.23 14.60
CA LYS A 71 16.51 24.84 13.89
C LYS A 71 16.10 26.12 13.15
N PRO A 72 17.06 26.93 12.66
CA PRO A 72 16.76 27.99 11.69
C PRO A 72 15.98 27.47 10.49
N TYR A 73 15.14 28.33 9.91
CA TYR A 73 14.18 27.95 8.86
C TYR A 73 14.85 27.30 7.64
N GLU A 74 16.04 27.77 7.28
CA GLU A 74 16.83 27.27 6.16
C GLU A 74 17.29 25.82 6.34
N GLU A 75 17.27 25.31 7.58
CA GLU A 75 17.62 23.93 7.93
C GLU A 75 16.39 23.04 8.14
N TRP A 76 15.18 23.57 7.93
CA TRP A 76 13.97 22.78 8.10
C TRP A 76 13.90 21.70 7.03
N LYS A 77 13.50 20.51 7.46
CA LYS A 77 13.10 19.46 6.53
C LYS A 77 11.73 19.82 5.96
N SER A 78 11.60 19.78 4.64
CA SER A 78 10.33 20.08 3.96
C SER A 78 9.31 18.96 4.19
N SER A 79 8.03 19.29 4.03
CA SER A 79 6.93 18.32 4.04
C SER A 79 7.15 17.23 2.97
N ASN A 80 7.61 17.59 1.77
CA ASN A 80 7.98 16.63 0.73
C ASN A 80 9.10 15.66 1.16
N TRP A 81 10.09 16.13 1.94
CA TRP A 81 11.12 15.22 2.50
C TRP A 81 10.49 14.16 3.40
N LEU A 82 9.50 14.55 4.23
CA LEU A 82 8.79 13.62 5.11
C LEU A 82 8.02 12.57 4.29
N VAL A 83 7.32 13.00 3.23
CA VAL A 83 6.61 12.11 2.29
C VAL A 83 7.57 11.10 1.66
N HIS A 84 8.73 11.58 1.21
CA HIS A 84 9.74 10.75 0.58
C HIS A 84 10.30 9.68 1.52
N GLU A 85 10.72 10.06 2.73
CA GLU A 85 11.32 9.11 3.67
C GLU A 85 10.32 8.08 4.19
N LEU A 86 9.09 8.48 4.50
CA LEU A 86 8.03 7.53 4.83
C LEU A 86 7.77 6.58 3.64
N GLY A 87 7.74 7.13 2.42
CA GLY A 87 7.59 6.35 1.19
C GLY A 87 8.69 5.33 0.99
N ARG A 88 9.94 5.67 1.35
CA ARG A 88 11.09 4.77 1.28
C ARG A 88 10.96 3.60 2.26
N VAL A 89 10.58 3.85 3.52
CA VAL A 89 10.39 2.79 4.51
C VAL A 89 9.29 1.82 4.06
N ILE A 90 8.16 2.35 3.61
CA ILE A 90 7.05 1.56 3.09
C ILE A 90 7.52 0.77 1.86
N GLY A 91 8.13 1.43 0.89
CA GLY A 91 8.59 0.83 -0.36
C GLY A 91 9.61 -0.30 -0.15
N GLU A 92 10.53 -0.17 0.80
CA GLU A 92 11.47 -1.23 1.16
C GLU A 92 10.74 -2.48 1.70
N GLU A 93 9.69 -2.30 2.50
CA GLU A 93 8.92 -3.42 3.04
C GLU A 93 7.96 -4.02 2.01
N LEU A 94 7.32 -3.17 1.21
CA LEU A 94 6.48 -3.59 0.09
C LEU A 94 7.30 -4.34 -0.95
N ASN A 95 8.50 -3.90 -1.30
CA ASN A 95 9.36 -4.61 -2.24
C ASN A 95 9.72 -6.01 -1.74
N LYS A 96 9.98 -6.20 -0.43
CA LYS A 96 10.18 -7.54 0.14
C LYS A 96 8.92 -8.39 0.08
N THR A 97 7.78 -7.77 0.40
CA THR A 97 6.48 -8.45 0.46
C THR A 97 5.96 -8.80 -0.95
N TYR A 98 6.26 -7.97 -1.95
CA TYR A 98 5.78 -8.08 -3.32
C TYR A 98 6.79 -8.65 -4.31
N ALA A 99 8.03 -8.93 -3.89
CA ALA A 99 9.02 -9.62 -4.72
C ALA A 99 8.46 -10.95 -5.26
N LYS A 100 7.71 -11.68 -4.43
CA LYS A 100 7.04 -12.92 -4.87
C LYS A 100 5.93 -12.62 -5.88
N LEU A 101 5.13 -11.58 -5.69
CA LEU A 101 4.13 -11.19 -6.68
C LEU A 101 4.80 -10.83 -8.02
N GLN A 102 5.90 -10.07 -8.00
CA GLN A 102 6.66 -9.72 -9.21
C GLN A 102 7.15 -10.96 -9.98
N ASP A 103 7.50 -12.04 -9.28
CA ASP A 103 7.88 -13.32 -9.90
C ASP A 103 6.67 -14.11 -10.44
N LEU A 104 5.53 -14.06 -9.75
CA LEU A 104 4.30 -14.75 -10.15
C LEU A 104 3.55 -14.06 -11.29
N MET A 105 3.64 -12.73 -11.42
CA MET A 105 2.87 -11.95 -12.41
C MET A 105 3.15 -12.35 -13.87
N PRO A 106 4.41 -12.51 -14.33
CA PRO A 106 4.70 -13.01 -15.67
C PRO A 106 4.11 -14.41 -15.93
N GLN A 107 4.10 -15.27 -14.90
CA GLN A 107 3.54 -16.62 -14.99
C GLN A 107 2.01 -16.57 -15.11
N LEU A 108 1.34 -15.70 -14.37
CA LEU A 108 -0.10 -15.45 -14.49
C LEU A 108 -0.47 -14.93 -15.88
N ILE A 109 0.26 -13.95 -16.41
CA ILE A 109 0.06 -13.41 -17.76
C ILE A 109 0.22 -14.51 -18.82
N ARG A 110 1.23 -15.37 -18.66
CA ARG A 110 1.43 -16.53 -19.54
C ARG A 110 0.25 -17.49 -19.45
N ARG A 111 -0.22 -17.81 -18.25
CA ARG A 111 -1.35 -18.72 -18.04
C ARG A 111 -2.64 -18.17 -18.64
N MET A 112 -2.92 -16.88 -18.48
CA MET A 112 -4.01 -16.18 -19.15
C MET A 112 -3.94 -16.33 -20.68
N SER A 113 -2.74 -16.18 -21.23
CA SER A 113 -2.48 -16.31 -22.67
C SER A 113 -2.60 -17.75 -23.18
N GLU A 114 -2.38 -18.75 -22.33
CA GLU A 114 -2.56 -20.17 -22.66
C GLU A 114 -4.04 -20.53 -22.65
N ASP A 115 -4.77 -20.16 -21.58
CA ASP A 115 -6.22 -20.35 -21.49
C ASP A 115 -6.96 -19.64 -22.62
N SER A 116 -6.46 -18.49 -23.08
CA SER A 116 -7.05 -17.78 -24.20
C SER A 116 -6.91 -18.48 -25.54
N ARG A 117 -5.89 -19.33 -25.71
CA ARG A 117 -5.73 -20.16 -26.93
C ARG A 117 -6.69 -21.34 -26.96
N TYR A 118 -7.23 -21.75 -25.82
CA TYR A 118 -8.24 -22.82 -25.73
C TYR A 118 -9.68 -22.29 -25.87
N MET A 119 -9.86 -20.97 -26.05
CA MET A 119 -11.16 -20.30 -26.17
C MET A 119 -11.97 -20.73 -27.40
N GLU A 120 -11.34 -21.33 -28.41
CA GLU A 120 -12.05 -21.76 -29.63
C GLU A 120 -12.73 -23.14 -29.50
N VAL A 121 -12.52 -23.89 -28.40
CA VAL A 121 -12.86 -25.33 -28.38
C VAL A 121 -13.71 -25.80 -27.19
N PHE A 122 -13.60 -25.22 -25.98
CA PHE A 122 -14.20 -25.87 -24.78
C PHE A 122 -14.91 -24.96 -23.76
N LEU A 123 -14.72 -23.64 -23.76
CA LEU A 123 -15.31 -22.74 -22.76
C LEU A 123 -15.80 -21.42 -23.39
N PRO A 124 -16.87 -20.79 -22.85
CA PRO A 124 -17.31 -19.47 -23.29
C PRO A 124 -16.23 -18.41 -23.04
N PHE A 125 -15.92 -17.63 -24.08
CA PHE A 125 -14.92 -16.55 -24.04
C PHE A 125 -15.17 -15.55 -22.91
N ASP A 126 -16.44 -15.19 -22.70
CA ASP A 126 -16.92 -14.27 -21.68
C ASP A 126 -16.62 -14.76 -20.26
N GLU A 127 -16.71 -16.06 -20.02
CA GLU A 127 -16.40 -16.65 -18.71
C GLU A 127 -14.91 -16.54 -18.37
N ILE A 128 -14.03 -16.87 -19.33
CA ILE A 128 -12.57 -16.80 -19.11
C ILE A 128 -12.12 -15.35 -18.87
N VAL A 129 -12.60 -14.42 -19.69
CA VAL A 129 -12.24 -13.01 -19.57
C VAL A 129 -12.80 -12.39 -18.29
N SER A 130 -14.04 -12.75 -17.92
CA SER A 130 -14.65 -12.30 -16.67
C SER A 130 -13.85 -12.76 -15.45
N ASP A 131 -13.49 -14.06 -15.40
CA ASP A 131 -12.72 -14.62 -14.29
C ASP A 131 -11.37 -13.92 -14.10
N TYR A 132 -10.62 -13.75 -15.19
CA TYR A 132 -9.32 -13.08 -15.12
C TYR A 132 -9.44 -11.59 -14.80
N SER A 133 -10.50 -10.92 -15.26
CA SER A 133 -10.77 -9.53 -14.86
C SER A 133 -10.99 -9.42 -13.35
N HIS A 134 -11.78 -10.34 -12.77
CA HIS A 134 -11.98 -10.39 -11.32
C HIS A 134 -10.69 -10.71 -10.57
N ILE A 135 -9.92 -11.72 -11.02
CA ILE A 135 -8.63 -12.07 -10.41
C ILE A 135 -7.70 -10.85 -10.39
N MET A 136 -7.56 -10.14 -11.51
CA MET A 136 -6.71 -8.95 -11.60
C MET A 136 -7.20 -7.83 -10.68
N ASN A 137 -8.51 -7.58 -10.62
CA ASN A 137 -9.07 -6.59 -9.71
C ASN A 137 -8.77 -6.93 -8.25
N TYR A 138 -8.95 -8.20 -7.85
CA TYR A 138 -8.65 -8.62 -6.48
C TYR A 138 -7.16 -8.53 -6.14
N ILE A 139 -6.26 -8.88 -7.08
CA ILE A 139 -4.81 -8.69 -6.88
C ILE A 139 -4.51 -7.20 -6.68
N VAL A 140 -5.05 -6.32 -7.51
CA VAL A 140 -4.84 -4.88 -7.34
C VAL A 140 -5.35 -4.43 -5.98
N GLU A 141 -6.54 -4.84 -5.56
CA GLU A 141 -7.13 -4.45 -4.28
C GLU A 141 -6.31 -4.95 -3.08
N ILE A 142 -5.99 -6.25 -3.03
CA ILE A 142 -5.21 -6.85 -1.94
C ILE A 142 -3.81 -6.23 -1.84
N PHE A 143 -3.17 -5.96 -2.97
CA PHE A 143 -1.80 -5.45 -2.99
C PHE A 143 -1.74 -3.91 -2.97
N SER A 144 -2.88 -3.23 -3.03
CA SER A 144 -2.96 -1.78 -2.79
C SER A 144 -2.93 -1.45 -1.30
N TYR A 145 -3.21 -2.41 -0.41
CA TYR A 145 -3.19 -2.19 1.03
C TYR A 145 -2.30 -3.24 1.72
N PRO A 146 -1.42 -2.83 2.64
CA PRO A 146 -0.35 -3.69 3.10
C PRO A 146 -0.78 -4.59 4.27
N ASP A 147 -1.89 -5.30 4.13
CA ASP A 147 -2.23 -6.38 5.07
C ASP A 147 -1.36 -7.60 4.75
N THR A 148 -0.37 -7.85 5.62
CA THR A 148 0.63 -8.91 5.38
C THR A 148 0.02 -10.32 5.40
N GLU A 149 -1.08 -10.55 6.12
CA GLU A 149 -1.77 -11.84 6.15
C GLU A 149 -2.56 -12.04 4.86
N ALA A 150 -3.34 -11.04 4.46
CA ALA A 150 -4.10 -11.05 3.21
C ALA A 150 -3.17 -11.22 1.99
N VAL A 151 -2.04 -10.52 1.98
CA VAL A 151 -1.02 -10.64 0.92
C VAL A 151 -0.40 -12.04 0.92
N SER A 152 -0.06 -12.61 2.08
CA SER A 152 0.49 -13.98 2.15
C SER A 152 -0.52 -15.00 1.64
N GLU A 153 -1.78 -14.94 2.09
CA GLU A 153 -2.86 -15.84 1.64
C GLU A 153 -3.08 -15.73 0.12
N ALA A 154 -3.03 -14.51 -0.42
CA ALA A 154 -3.17 -14.27 -1.86
C ALA A 154 -1.99 -14.84 -2.68
N LEU A 155 -0.75 -14.67 -2.20
CA LEU A 155 0.44 -15.23 -2.84
C LEU A 155 0.42 -16.77 -2.87
N GLU A 156 -0.03 -17.40 -1.78
CA GLU A 156 -0.20 -18.86 -1.72
C GLU A 156 -1.28 -19.36 -2.69
N ALA A 157 -2.42 -18.66 -2.77
CA ALA A 157 -3.48 -19.00 -3.72
C ALA A 157 -3.01 -18.87 -5.18
N LEU A 158 -2.29 -17.78 -5.50
CA LEU A 158 -1.70 -17.57 -6.82
C LEU A 158 -0.70 -18.65 -7.19
N GLU A 159 0.21 -19.00 -6.28
CA GLU A 159 1.20 -20.05 -6.51
C GLU A 159 0.54 -21.42 -6.71
N ALA A 160 -0.47 -21.76 -5.91
CA ALA A 160 -1.21 -23.02 -6.08
C ALA A 160 -1.89 -23.11 -7.45
N PHE A 161 -2.48 -22.01 -7.93
CA PHE A 161 -3.07 -21.93 -9.27
C PHE A 161 -2.01 -22.11 -10.37
N LEU A 162 -0.88 -21.40 -10.27
CA LEU A 162 0.19 -21.48 -11.27
C LEU A 162 0.86 -22.87 -11.32
N GLN A 163 0.87 -23.60 -10.19
CA GLN A 163 1.32 -24.98 -10.11
C GLN A 163 0.27 -26.01 -10.58
N GLY A 164 -0.91 -25.56 -11.02
CA GLY A 164 -2.00 -26.43 -11.46
C GLY A 164 -2.73 -27.19 -10.34
N LYS A 165 -2.54 -26.77 -9.08
CA LYS A 165 -3.20 -27.35 -7.90
C LYS A 165 -4.55 -26.71 -7.60
N GLU A 166 -4.84 -25.59 -8.26
CA GLU A 166 -6.07 -24.81 -8.09
C GLU A 166 -6.63 -24.45 -9.47
N THR A 167 -7.96 -24.36 -9.58
CA THR A 167 -8.60 -23.94 -10.84
C THR A 167 -8.67 -22.41 -10.92
N ARG A 168 -8.89 -21.89 -12.13
CA ARG A 168 -9.09 -20.44 -12.32
C ARG A 168 -10.26 -19.91 -11.48
N GLU A 169 -11.38 -20.62 -11.49
CA GLU A 169 -12.54 -20.28 -10.68
C GLU A 169 -12.24 -20.37 -9.17
N GLY A 170 -11.50 -21.38 -8.74
CA GLY A 170 -11.06 -21.54 -7.35
C GLY A 170 -10.16 -20.39 -6.89
N LEU A 171 -9.22 -19.96 -7.74
CA LEU A 171 -8.40 -18.77 -7.48
C LEU A 171 -9.26 -17.52 -7.34
N LYS A 172 -10.16 -17.26 -8.29
CA LYS A 172 -11.11 -16.13 -8.24
C LYS A 172 -11.87 -16.10 -6.92
N TYR A 173 -12.44 -17.24 -6.51
CA TYR A 173 -13.20 -17.34 -5.27
C TYR A 173 -12.34 -17.10 -4.02
N LYS A 174 -11.13 -17.67 -3.97
CA LYS A 174 -10.20 -17.46 -2.85
C LYS A 174 -9.81 -16.00 -2.70
N LEU A 175 -9.38 -15.35 -3.78
CA LEU A 175 -9.02 -13.93 -3.77
C LEU A 175 -10.22 -13.04 -3.39
N GLY A 176 -11.40 -13.33 -3.94
CA GLY A 176 -12.62 -12.60 -3.59
C GLY A 176 -13.00 -12.72 -2.11
N ARG A 177 -12.77 -13.88 -1.48
CA ARG A 177 -12.96 -14.03 -0.03
C ARG A 177 -11.96 -13.23 0.79
N ILE A 178 -10.69 -13.18 0.38
CA ILE A 178 -9.67 -12.37 1.05
C ILE A 178 -10.09 -10.89 1.02
N VAL A 179 -10.47 -10.40 -0.16
CA VAL A 179 -11.01 -9.03 -0.33
C VAL A 179 -12.24 -8.79 0.53
N SER A 180 -13.20 -9.72 0.58
CA SER A 180 -14.39 -9.56 1.41
C SER A 180 -14.06 -9.44 2.90
N LYS A 181 -13.19 -10.30 3.42
CA LYS A 181 -12.72 -10.22 4.82
C LYS A 181 -12.05 -8.89 5.10
N PHE A 182 -11.17 -8.46 4.18
CA PHE A 182 -10.46 -7.20 4.26
C PHE A 182 -11.43 -6.01 4.30
N ASN A 183 -12.41 -5.96 3.39
CA ASN A 183 -13.38 -4.86 3.32
C ASN A 183 -14.33 -4.78 4.52
N ASP A 184 -14.62 -5.91 5.18
CA ASP A 184 -15.44 -5.90 6.38
C ASP A 184 -14.68 -5.32 7.59
N TYR A 185 -13.35 -5.50 7.67
CA TYR A 185 -12.51 -4.82 8.67
C TYR A 185 -12.51 -3.29 8.55
N PHE A 186 -12.65 -2.73 7.34
CA PHE A 186 -12.71 -1.27 7.12
C PHE A 186 -14.11 -0.66 7.33
N LYS A 187 -15.16 -1.48 7.41
CA LYS A 187 -16.53 -1.00 7.70
C LYS A 187 -16.83 -0.87 9.19
N GLU A 188 -16.06 -1.54 10.05
CA GLU A 188 -16.28 -1.58 11.50
C GLU A 188 -15.38 -0.61 12.30
N GLY A 189 -14.47 0.12 11.63
CA GLY A 189 -13.62 1.17 12.22
C GLY A 189 -14.13 2.58 11.99
#